data_AF-A0A1C7MEF7-F1
#
_entry.id   AF-A0A1C7MEF7-F1
#
_cell.length_a   1.000
_cell.length_b   1.000
_cell.length_c   1.000
_cell.angle_alpha   90.00
_cell.angle_beta   90.00
_cell.angle_gamma   90.00
#
_symmetry.space_group_name_H-M   'P 1'
#
loop_
_entity.id
_entity.type
_entity.pdbx_description
1 polymer ?
#
loop_
_entity_poly.entity_id
_entity_poly.type
_entity_poly.pdbx_seq_one_letter_code
_entity_poly.pdbx_strand_id
1 'polypeptide(L)'
;MHSSDSQQKVPQDVVAIFHTSFHPTQGNIIDWSLKASDGTHISASVVPGLILHADLDLTHVEFSCLPSGLHLIDRDVVYFNKGDHQGVCIFRRRKTAEHGHRGFRLSSLGILLAKSPRPRPWQHVSALKALVETIYSSLEDRDALEPVHSDWDPARTFFEDRKARQPDLGGTGEWKGWSAELDSDAPDSNPTIHLPHMLRILGPSSLTLYKHILARRRILIITLPPVEAACILCQVAADICYEEQADGEGSASSDDESQRRTKGKCKEGMKDWE
;
A
#
# COMPACT_ATOMS: atom_id res chain seq x y z
N MET A 1 21.02 30.26 -12.78
CA MET A 1 20.87 28.97 -13.46
C MET A 1 21.37 27.89 -12.52
N HIS A 2 20.49 27.35 -11.67
CA HIS A 2 20.79 26.18 -10.85
C HIS A 2 19.85 25.07 -11.32
N SER A 3 20.33 24.28 -12.28
CA SER A 3 19.77 22.96 -12.55
C SER A 3 20.62 21.97 -11.77
N SER A 4 20.25 21.72 -10.52
CA SER A 4 20.67 20.50 -9.83
C SER A 4 19.73 19.41 -10.32
N ASP A 5 20.21 18.62 -11.27
CA ASP A 5 19.56 17.39 -11.73
C ASP A 5 19.69 16.36 -10.60
N SER A 6 18.89 16.51 -9.55
CA SER A 6 18.72 15.52 -8.50
C SER A 6 17.96 14.36 -9.12
N GLN A 7 18.68 13.44 -9.78
CA GLN A 7 18.13 12.14 -10.16
C GLN A 7 17.48 11.53 -8.91
N GLN A 8 16.14 11.55 -8.86
CA GLN A 8 15.40 10.96 -7.77
C GLN A 8 15.78 9.48 -7.71
N LYS A 9 16.54 9.11 -6.67
CA LYS A 9 16.95 7.73 -6.43
C LYS A 9 15.68 6.90 -6.27
N VAL A 10 15.54 5.87 -7.11
CA VAL A 10 14.41 4.94 -7.07
C VAL A 10 14.36 4.28 -5.68
N PRO A 11 13.19 4.26 -4.99
CA PRO A 11 13.07 3.62 -3.68
C PRO A 11 13.39 2.12 -3.74
N GLN A 12 14.17 1.62 -2.79
CA GLN A 12 14.58 0.21 -2.69
C GLN A 12 13.94 -0.45 -1.46
N ASP A 13 12.62 -0.46 -1.43
CA ASP A 13 11.80 -0.91 -0.31
C ASP A 13 10.80 -2.01 -0.70
N VAL A 14 10.84 -2.56 -1.91
CA VAL A 14 9.88 -3.58 -2.37
C VAL A 14 10.31 -4.98 -1.94
N VAL A 15 9.43 -5.73 -1.27
CA VAL A 15 9.69 -7.11 -0.81
C VAL A 15 8.95 -8.17 -1.61
N ALA A 16 7.87 -7.79 -2.30
CA ALA A 16 7.22 -8.65 -3.29
C ALA A 16 6.55 -7.83 -4.39
N ILE A 17 6.47 -8.43 -5.57
CA ILE A 17 5.56 -8.04 -6.64
C ILE A 17 4.71 -9.25 -7.00
N PHE A 18 3.44 -9.04 -7.31
CA PHE A 18 2.52 -10.13 -7.62
C PHE A 18 1.41 -9.65 -8.54
N HIS A 19 0.87 -10.57 -9.32
CA HIS A 19 -0.32 -10.37 -10.13
C HIS A 19 -1.45 -11.23 -9.57
N THR A 20 -2.62 -10.62 -9.48
CA THR A 20 -3.86 -11.27 -9.08
C THR A 20 -4.86 -11.19 -10.19
N SER A 21 -5.64 -12.24 -10.38
CA SER A 21 -6.73 -12.26 -11.36
C SER A 21 -7.96 -12.99 -10.83
N PHE A 22 -9.12 -12.68 -11.41
CA PHE A 22 -10.35 -13.41 -11.12
C PHE A 22 -10.49 -14.61 -12.04
N HIS A 23 -10.47 -15.81 -11.46
CA HIS A 23 -10.74 -17.07 -12.13
C HIS A 23 -12.22 -17.48 -11.93
N PRO A 24 -12.97 -17.83 -12.99
CA PRO A 24 -14.41 -18.11 -12.89
C PRO A 24 -14.82 -19.19 -11.87
N THR A 25 -13.98 -20.22 -11.69
CA THR A 25 -14.27 -21.34 -10.78
C THR A 25 -13.51 -21.30 -9.45
N GLN A 26 -12.39 -20.57 -9.38
CA GLN A 26 -11.53 -20.54 -8.20
C GLN A 26 -11.68 -19.23 -7.42
N GLY A 27 -12.32 -18.21 -8.01
CA GLY A 27 -12.41 -16.88 -7.44
C GLY A 27 -11.12 -16.09 -7.67
N ASN A 28 -10.78 -15.20 -6.74
CA ASN A 28 -9.55 -14.43 -6.81
C ASN A 28 -8.35 -15.36 -6.57
N ILE A 29 -7.32 -15.25 -7.42
CA ILE A 29 -6.09 -16.04 -7.30
C ILE A 29 -4.87 -15.14 -7.52
N ILE A 30 -3.73 -15.56 -6.97
CA ILE A 30 -2.40 -15.06 -7.36
C ILE A 30 -1.88 -16.02 -8.43
N ASP A 31 -1.77 -15.55 -9.67
CA ASP A 31 -1.33 -16.36 -10.81
C ASP A 31 0.17 -16.14 -11.15
N TRP A 32 0.78 -15.09 -10.60
CA TRP A 32 2.21 -14.81 -10.72
C TRP A 32 2.71 -14.00 -9.52
N SER A 33 3.92 -14.29 -9.03
CA SER A 33 4.58 -13.48 -7.99
C SER A 33 6.09 -13.65 -7.97
N LEU A 34 6.78 -12.68 -7.40
CA LEU A 34 8.19 -12.75 -7.01
C LEU A 34 8.34 -12.16 -5.60
N LYS A 35 9.15 -12.82 -4.77
CA LYS A 35 9.49 -12.34 -3.43
C LYS A 35 10.98 -12.08 -3.33
N ALA A 36 11.35 -11.20 -2.40
CA ALA A 36 12.75 -10.85 -2.20
C ALA A 36 13.58 -12.05 -1.70
N SER A 37 12.96 -12.98 -0.97
CA SER A 37 13.56 -14.20 -0.42
C SER A 37 13.72 -15.35 -1.43
N ASP A 38 12.97 -15.36 -2.54
CA ASP A 38 12.94 -16.49 -3.49
C ASP A 38 14.24 -16.64 -4.31
N GLY A 39 15.14 -15.65 -4.26
CA GLY A 39 16.38 -15.60 -5.05
C GLY A 39 17.65 -16.10 -4.36
N THR A 40 17.57 -16.59 -3.12
CA THR A 40 18.76 -16.82 -2.31
C THR A 40 18.69 -18.11 -1.48
N HIS A 41 19.33 -19.17 -1.99
CA HIS A 41 20.08 -20.13 -1.17
C HIS A 41 21.28 -19.42 -0.51
N ILE A 42 21.04 -18.31 0.19
CA ILE A 42 22.04 -17.66 1.02
C ILE A 42 21.70 -18.10 2.43
N SER A 43 22.54 -19.01 2.95
CA SER A 43 22.76 -19.22 4.38
C SER A 43 22.48 -17.91 5.09
N ALA A 44 21.47 -17.91 5.97
CA ALA A 44 21.02 -16.77 6.77
C ALA A 44 22.15 -15.77 7.02
N SER A 45 22.33 -14.84 6.09
CA SER A 45 23.25 -13.73 6.27
C SER A 45 22.45 -12.80 7.15
N VAL A 46 22.62 -13.00 8.45
CA VAL A 46 22.10 -12.15 9.51
C VAL A 46 22.65 -10.76 9.22
N VAL A 47 21.89 -9.97 8.47
CA VAL A 47 22.01 -8.52 8.46
C VAL A 47 21.15 -8.06 9.63
N PRO A 48 21.74 -7.68 10.78
CA PRO A 48 20.97 -7.27 11.94
C PRO A 48 20.10 -6.07 11.56
N GLY A 49 18.78 -6.19 11.74
CA GLY A 49 17.81 -5.11 11.47
C GLY A 49 16.99 -5.25 10.18
N LEU A 50 17.40 -6.10 9.21
CA LEU A 50 16.55 -6.37 8.03
C LEU A 50 15.74 -7.63 8.29
N ILE A 51 14.52 -7.49 8.81
CA ILE A 51 13.58 -8.61 8.93
C ILE A 51 12.93 -8.85 7.56
N LEU A 52 13.70 -9.39 6.62
CA LEU A 52 13.13 -10.15 5.51
C LEU A 52 12.68 -11.48 6.12
N HIS A 53 11.41 -11.57 6.53
CA HIS A 53 10.85 -12.87 6.91
C HIS A 53 11.07 -13.82 5.73
N ALA A 54 11.81 -14.92 5.98
CA ALA A 54 12.10 -15.94 4.97
C ALA A 54 10.80 -16.47 4.30
N ASP A 55 9.69 -16.37 5.02
CA ASP A 55 8.34 -16.72 4.58
C ASP A 55 7.45 -15.49 4.47
N LEU A 56 7.74 -14.57 3.54
CA LEU A 56 6.76 -13.55 3.17
C LEU A 56 5.51 -14.25 2.62
N ASP A 57 4.47 -14.31 3.45
CA ASP A 57 3.20 -14.92 3.10
C ASP A 57 2.36 -13.97 2.24
N LEU A 58 1.96 -14.43 1.04
CA LEU A 58 1.08 -13.70 0.14
C LEU A 58 -0.36 -14.23 0.18
N THR A 59 -0.66 -15.26 0.96
CA THR A 59 -2.01 -15.83 1.06
C THR A 59 -3.03 -14.75 1.43
N HIS A 60 -4.17 -14.73 0.75
CA HIS A 60 -5.26 -13.77 0.97
C HIS A 60 -5.02 -12.33 0.47
N VAL A 61 -3.84 -12.01 -0.06
CA VAL A 61 -3.58 -10.70 -0.68
C VAL A 61 -4.52 -10.47 -1.88
N GLU A 62 -4.90 -11.54 -2.58
CA GLU A 62 -5.84 -11.53 -3.70
C GLU A 62 -7.22 -10.95 -3.35
N PHE A 63 -7.66 -11.02 -2.09
CA PHE A 63 -8.92 -10.44 -1.65
C PHE A 63 -8.82 -8.93 -1.40
N SER A 64 -7.63 -8.45 -1.03
CA SER A 64 -7.35 -7.01 -0.91
C SER A 64 -7.13 -6.36 -2.26
N CYS A 65 -6.59 -7.08 -3.24
CA CYS A 65 -6.27 -6.53 -4.57
C CYS A 65 -7.44 -6.53 -5.55
N LEU A 66 -8.50 -7.29 -5.25
CA LEU A 66 -9.73 -7.34 -6.05
C LEU A 66 -10.97 -7.14 -5.14
N PRO A 67 -11.14 -5.96 -4.51
CA PRO A 67 -12.32 -5.65 -3.71
C PRO A 67 -13.61 -5.75 -4.53
N SER A 68 -14.72 -5.94 -3.81
CA SER A 68 -16.03 -6.06 -4.44
C SER A 68 -16.41 -4.78 -5.21
N GLY A 69 -17.13 -4.96 -6.31
CA GLY A 69 -17.61 -3.85 -7.14
C GLY A 69 -16.61 -3.28 -8.16
N LEU A 70 -15.32 -3.68 -8.14
CA LEU A 70 -14.34 -3.22 -9.15
C LEU A 70 -14.71 -3.60 -10.60
N HIS A 71 -15.56 -4.60 -10.78
CA HIS A 71 -16.09 -4.96 -12.10
C HIS A 71 -16.92 -3.85 -12.78
N LEU A 72 -17.28 -2.78 -12.06
CA LEU A 72 -18.03 -1.63 -12.58
C LEU A 72 -17.13 -0.56 -13.21
N ILE A 73 -15.82 -0.62 -12.99
CA ILE A 73 -14.86 0.39 -13.44
C ILE A 73 -13.73 -0.25 -14.23
N ASP A 74 -13.00 0.55 -15.00
CA ASP A 74 -11.93 0.06 -15.87
C ASP A 74 -10.56 0.03 -15.17
N ARG A 75 -10.32 0.96 -14.24
CA ARG A 75 -9.03 1.16 -13.56
C ARG A 75 -9.26 1.68 -12.14
N ASP A 76 -8.42 1.27 -11.21
CA ASP A 76 -8.43 1.77 -9.81
C ASP A 76 -7.05 1.58 -9.16
N VAL A 77 -6.80 2.26 -8.05
CA VAL A 77 -5.62 2.07 -7.19
C VAL A 77 -6.09 1.64 -5.81
N VAL A 78 -5.62 0.50 -5.35
CA VAL A 78 -6.02 -0.05 -4.05
C VAL A 78 -4.80 -0.09 -3.13
N TYR A 79 -4.88 0.61 -2.01
CA TYR A 79 -3.89 0.53 -0.93
C TYR A 79 -4.41 -0.42 0.13
N PHE A 80 -3.54 -1.27 0.66
CA PHE A 80 -3.91 -2.28 1.65
C PHE A 80 -2.74 -2.61 2.57
N ASN A 81 -3.05 -3.30 3.67
CA ASN A 81 -2.06 -3.79 4.62
C ASN A 81 -2.10 -5.33 4.64
N LYS A 82 -0.93 -5.97 4.67
CA LYS A 82 -0.75 -7.41 4.85
C LYS A 82 0.22 -7.63 6.03
N GLY A 83 -0.35 -7.88 7.21
CA GLY A 83 0.42 -7.86 8.45
C GLY A 83 1.06 -6.48 8.66
N ASP A 84 2.38 -6.45 8.84
CA ASP A 84 3.16 -5.22 9.00
C ASP A 84 3.64 -4.60 7.68
N HIS A 85 3.24 -5.18 6.54
CA HIS A 85 3.60 -4.69 5.22
C HIS A 85 2.48 -3.85 4.63
N GLN A 86 2.82 -2.67 4.12
CA GLN A 86 1.91 -1.90 3.28
C GLN A 86 2.07 -2.29 1.82
N GLY A 87 0.95 -2.31 1.10
CA GLY A 87 0.91 -2.63 -0.30
C GLY A 87 0.06 -1.65 -1.09
N VAL A 88 0.33 -1.63 -2.38
CA VAL A 88 -0.51 -0.95 -3.36
C VAL A 88 -0.61 -1.82 -4.60
N CYS A 89 -1.79 -1.87 -5.21
CA CYS A 89 -1.99 -2.50 -6.49
C CYS A 89 -2.78 -1.62 -7.44
N ILE A 90 -2.48 -1.78 -8.72
CA ILE A 90 -3.18 -1.12 -9.82
C ILE A 90 -4.12 -2.13 -10.43
N PHE A 91 -5.41 -1.87 -10.31
CA PHE A 91 -6.47 -2.66 -10.91
C PHE A 91 -6.68 -2.26 -12.37
N ARG A 92 -6.87 -3.26 -13.25
CA ARG A 92 -7.33 -3.09 -14.63
C ARG A 92 -8.39 -4.14 -14.95
N ARG A 93 -9.51 -3.68 -15.50
CA ARG A 93 -10.50 -4.51 -16.18
C ARG A 93 -10.17 -4.53 -17.67
N ARG A 94 -9.97 -5.71 -18.23
CA ARG A 94 -9.68 -5.92 -19.65
C ARG A 94 -10.84 -6.65 -20.32
N LYS A 95 -11.15 -6.31 -21.56
CA LYS A 95 -12.10 -7.09 -22.36
C LYS A 95 -11.44 -8.42 -22.71
N THR A 96 -12.22 -9.51 -22.68
CA THR A 96 -11.74 -10.83 -23.09
C THR A 96 -12.83 -11.59 -23.82
N ALA A 97 -12.46 -12.34 -24.85
CA ALA A 97 -13.33 -13.29 -25.55
C ALA A 97 -13.22 -14.71 -24.97
N GLU A 98 -12.44 -14.89 -23.91
CA GLU A 98 -12.17 -16.19 -23.28
C GLU A 98 -13.44 -16.85 -22.73
N HIS A 99 -13.58 -18.16 -22.99
CA HIS A 99 -14.75 -18.92 -22.59
C HIS A 99 -14.83 -19.05 -21.06
N GLY A 100 -16.00 -18.82 -20.47
CA GLY A 100 -16.18 -18.83 -19.01
C GLY A 100 -15.97 -17.46 -18.34
N HIS A 101 -15.39 -16.48 -19.05
CA HIS A 101 -15.38 -15.08 -18.62
C HIS A 101 -16.63 -14.35 -19.12
N ARG A 102 -17.17 -13.43 -18.30
CA ARG A 102 -18.34 -12.60 -18.66
C ARG A 102 -17.96 -11.42 -19.58
N GLY A 103 -17.13 -11.68 -20.58
CA GLY A 103 -16.59 -10.67 -21.52
C GLY A 103 -15.49 -9.79 -20.95
N PHE A 104 -15.12 -9.96 -19.67
CA PHE A 104 -14.08 -9.17 -19.00
C PHE A 104 -13.21 -10.03 -18.10
N ARG A 105 -11.92 -9.69 -18.07
CA ARG A 105 -10.93 -10.19 -17.14
C ARG A 105 -10.60 -9.10 -16.12
N LEU A 106 -10.68 -9.47 -14.85
CA LEU A 106 -10.35 -8.59 -13.73
C LEU A 106 -8.96 -8.97 -13.26
N SER A 107 -8.07 -8.00 -13.21
CA SER A 107 -6.67 -8.22 -12.84
C SER A 107 -6.10 -7.03 -12.08
N SER A 108 -5.18 -7.30 -11.17
CA SER A 108 -4.41 -6.27 -10.46
C SER A 108 -2.95 -6.68 -10.38
N LEU A 109 -2.05 -5.73 -10.63
CA LEU A 109 -0.61 -5.88 -10.36
C LEU A 109 -0.28 -5.09 -9.10
N GLY A 110 0.29 -5.76 -8.11
CA GLY A 110 0.55 -5.20 -6.79
C GLY A 110 1.96 -5.41 -6.30
N ILE A 111 2.35 -4.58 -5.35
CA ILE A 111 3.61 -4.68 -4.61
C ILE A 111 3.36 -4.69 -3.11
N LEU A 112 4.27 -5.30 -2.36
CA LEU A 112 4.40 -5.14 -0.92
C LEU A 112 5.72 -4.46 -0.60
N LEU A 113 5.67 -3.50 0.31
CA LEU A 113 6.85 -2.80 0.81
C LEU A 113 7.39 -3.49 2.07
N ALA A 114 8.69 -3.35 2.31
CA ALA A 114 9.33 -3.74 3.55
C ALA A 114 8.69 -3.01 4.73
N LYS A 115 8.71 -3.68 5.89
CA LYS A 115 8.30 -3.05 7.14
C LYS A 115 9.20 -1.85 7.41
N SER A 116 8.59 -0.70 7.61
CA SER A 116 9.26 0.53 8.02
C SER A 116 8.35 1.33 8.95
N PRO A 117 8.90 2.29 9.73
CA PRO A 117 8.08 3.19 10.52
C PRO A 117 7.10 4.01 9.68
N ARG A 118 7.55 4.51 8.52
CA ARG A 118 6.76 5.35 7.60
C ARG A 118 6.84 4.80 6.16
N PRO A 119 6.12 3.71 5.86
CA PRO A 119 6.06 3.15 4.50
C PRO A 119 5.37 4.12 3.54
N ARG A 120 5.83 4.16 2.28
CA ARG A 120 5.35 5.13 1.27
C ARG A 120 4.93 4.46 -0.04
N PRO A 121 3.90 3.58 -0.01
CA PRO A 121 3.48 2.84 -1.21
C PRO A 121 3.11 3.74 -2.39
N TRP A 122 2.63 4.96 -2.13
CA TRP A 122 2.28 5.94 -3.18
C TRP A 122 3.46 6.37 -4.06
N GLN A 123 4.70 6.27 -3.57
CA GLN A 123 5.90 6.60 -4.37
C GLN A 123 6.06 5.68 -5.58
N HIS A 124 5.45 4.48 -5.53
CA HIS A 124 5.52 3.51 -6.61
C HIS A 124 4.35 3.59 -7.58
N VAL A 125 3.27 4.30 -7.25
CA VAL A 125 2.00 4.25 -8.02
C VAL A 125 2.17 4.72 -9.46
N SER A 126 2.90 5.81 -9.70
CA SER A 126 3.14 6.31 -11.06
C SER A 126 3.90 5.28 -11.91
N ALA A 127 4.99 4.74 -11.37
CA ALA A 127 5.80 3.74 -12.05
C ALA A 127 5.05 2.41 -12.24
N LEU A 128 4.22 2.01 -11.27
CA LEU A 128 3.41 0.81 -11.34
C LEU A 128 2.26 0.95 -12.37
N LYS A 129 1.64 2.13 -12.48
CA LYS A 129 0.68 2.45 -13.56
C LYS A 129 1.32 2.32 -14.93
N ALA A 130 2.54 2.86 -15.11
CA ALA A 130 3.27 2.75 -16.37
C ALA A 130 3.67 1.30 -16.69
N LEU A 131 4.09 0.53 -15.70
CA LEU A 131 4.39 -0.91 -15.84
C LEU A 131 3.15 -1.70 -16.28
N VAL A 132 2.02 -1.46 -15.62
CA VAL A 132 0.73 -2.10 -15.94
C VAL A 132 0.27 -1.76 -17.34
N GLU A 133 0.42 -0.51 -17.79
CA GLU A 133 0.11 -0.13 -19.17
C GLU A 133 1.03 -0.88 -20.15
N THR A 134 2.34 -0.89 -19.91
CA THR A 134 3.32 -1.57 -20.75
C THR A 134 3.00 -3.06 -20.95
N ILE A 135 2.70 -3.79 -19.86
CA ILE A 135 2.40 -5.22 -19.92
C ILE A 135 1.12 -5.48 -20.70
N TYR A 136 0.06 -4.74 -20.39
CA TYR A 136 -1.25 -5.01 -20.98
C TYR A 136 -1.41 -4.46 -22.40
N SER A 137 -0.74 -3.37 -22.78
CA SER A 137 -0.68 -2.94 -24.18
C SER A 137 0.01 -3.99 -25.05
N SER A 138 1.12 -4.58 -24.58
CA SER A 138 1.80 -5.69 -25.28
C SER A 138 0.91 -6.93 -25.47
N LEU A 139 0.02 -7.19 -24.52
CA LEU A 139 -0.96 -8.27 -24.61
C LEU A 139 -2.07 -7.95 -25.62
N GLU A 140 -2.58 -6.71 -25.59
CA GLU A 140 -3.59 -6.23 -26.54
C GLU A 140 -3.06 -6.21 -27.98
N ASP A 141 -1.82 -5.77 -28.21
CA ASP A 141 -1.18 -5.71 -29.53
C ASP A 141 -1.02 -7.09 -30.19
N ARG A 142 -0.88 -8.14 -29.39
CA ARG A 142 -0.75 -9.54 -29.86
C ARG A 142 -2.06 -10.32 -29.80
N ASP A 143 -3.17 -9.67 -29.41
CA ASP A 143 -4.47 -10.30 -29.15
C ASP A 143 -4.36 -11.52 -28.20
N ALA A 144 -3.48 -11.42 -27.20
CA ALA A 144 -3.21 -12.47 -26.24
C ALA A 144 -4.19 -12.38 -25.06
N LEU A 145 -4.94 -13.48 -24.84
CA LEU A 145 -5.93 -13.56 -23.76
C LEU A 145 -5.26 -13.68 -22.38
N GLU A 146 -4.19 -14.45 -22.30
CA GLU A 146 -3.47 -14.72 -21.05
C GLU A 146 -1.99 -14.32 -21.14
N PRO A 147 -1.41 -13.77 -20.06
CA PRO A 147 0.02 -13.50 -19.99
C PRO A 147 0.84 -14.78 -20.01
N VAL A 148 1.83 -14.86 -20.89
CA VAL A 148 2.87 -15.89 -20.85
C VAL A 148 4.04 -15.46 -19.97
N HIS A 149 4.96 -16.38 -19.68
CA HIS A 149 6.06 -16.13 -18.75
C HIS A 149 6.92 -14.89 -19.08
N SER A 150 7.14 -14.61 -20.38
CA SER A 150 7.92 -13.46 -20.86
C SER A 150 7.20 -12.11 -20.70
N ASP A 151 5.87 -12.12 -20.60
CA ASP A 151 5.09 -10.88 -20.48
C ASP A 151 5.31 -10.21 -19.11
N TRP A 152 5.85 -10.98 -18.16
CA TRP A 152 6.25 -10.51 -16.84
C TRP A 152 7.67 -9.94 -16.80
N ASP A 153 8.47 -10.02 -17.87
CA ASP A 153 9.86 -9.53 -17.86
C ASP A 153 9.98 -8.04 -17.49
N PRO A 154 9.07 -7.14 -17.91
CA PRO A 154 9.03 -5.77 -17.40
C PRO A 154 8.81 -5.71 -15.88
N ALA A 155 7.96 -6.58 -15.34
CA ALA A 155 7.69 -6.65 -13.89
C ALA A 155 8.88 -7.24 -13.11
N ARG A 156 9.62 -8.19 -13.68
CA ARG A 156 10.87 -8.70 -13.11
C ARG A 156 11.91 -7.59 -13.00
N THR A 157 12.09 -6.83 -14.08
CA THR A 157 13.02 -5.70 -14.11
C THR A 157 12.64 -4.64 -13.09
N PHE A 158 11.36 -4.25 -13.07
CA PHE A 158 10.82 -3.31 -12.07
C PHE A 158 11.11 -3.76 -10.64
N PHE A 159 10.91 -5.05 -10.36
CA PHE A 159 11.14 -5.62 -9.04
C PHE A 159 12.62 -5.60 -8.66
N GLU A 160 13.52 -6.06 -9.53
CA GLU A 160 14.96 -6.08 -9.24
C GLU A 160 15.54 -4.68 -8.97
N ASP A 161 15.04 -3.65 -9.65
CA ASP A 161 15.45 -2.26 -9.45
C ASP A 161 15.02 -1.70 -8.08
N ARG A 162 13.87 -2.11 -7.57
CA ARG A 162 13.22 -1.60 -6.35
C ARG A 162 13.27 -2.55 -5.16
N LYS A 163 13.80 -3.75 -5.36
CA LYS A 163 13.88 -4.80 -4.35
C LYS A 163 14.66 -4.30 -3.14
N ALA A 164 14.12 -4.56 -1.95
CA ALA A 164 14.79 -4.25 -0.69
C ALA A 164 16.09 -5.07 -0.56
N ARG A 165 17.22 -4.36 -0.41
CA ARG A 165 18.57 -4.96 -0.31
C ARG A 165 19.24 -4.73 1.04
N GLN A 166 18.82 -3.70 1.77
CA GLN A 166 19.47 -3.22 2.98
C GLN A 166 18.43 -2.91 4.07
N PRO A 167 18.80 -3.02 5.37
CA PRO A 167 17.92 -2.74 6.51
C PRO A 167 17.45 -1.28 6.56
N ASP A 168 18.29 -0.36 6.12
CA ASP A 168 17.96 1.06 6.03
C ASP A 168 17.06 1.38 4.83
N LEU A 169 16.73 0.38 4.00
CA LEU A 169 15.99 0.49 2.75
C LEU A 169 16.56 1.61 1.85
N GLY A 170 17.88 1.84 1.91
CA GLY A 170 18.55 2.93 1.20
C GLY A 170 18.12 4.33 1.65
N GLY A 171 17.68 4.47 2.91
CA GLY A 171 17.15 5.69 3.52
C GLY A 171 15.63 5.86 3.35
N THR A 172 14.94 4.89 2.74
CA THR A 172 13.49 4.95 2.52
C THR A 172 12.75 4.40 3.74
N GLY A 173 11.77 5.14 4.27
CA GLY A 173 11.02 4.74 5.46
C GLY A 173 11.50 5.33 6.79
N GLU A 174 12.61 6.08 6.81
CA GLU A 174 12.97 6.95 7.95
C GLU A 174 12.03 8.15 7.99
N TRP A 175 11.39 8.39 9.15
CA TRP A 175 10.57 9.57 9.37
C TRP A 175 11.38 10.66 10.08
N LYS A 176 11.54 11.82 9.42
CA LYS A 176 12.34 12.96 9.92
C LYS A 176 11.47 14.13 10.38
N GLY A 177 10.20 13.87 10.65
CA GLY A 177 9.20 14.88 10.99
C GLY A 177 8.47 15.46 9.78
N TRP A 178 7.40 16.21 10.05
CA TRP A 178 6.50 16.77 9.02
C TRP A 178 7.17 17.76 8.08
N SER A 179 8.08 18.60 8.58
CA SER A 179 8.81 19.56 7.72
C SER A 179 9.57 18.82 6.62
N ALA A 180 10.33 17.78 6.97
CA ALA A 180 11.08 17.01 5.98
C ALA A 180 10.18 16.27 4.97
N GLU A 181 8.95 15.93 5.36
CA GLU A 181 8.01 15.21 4.49
C GLU A 181 7.22 16.15 3.56
N LEU A 182 6.80 17.32 4.06
CA LEU A 182 6.05 18.32 3.31
C LEU A 182 6.94 19.22 2.46
N ASP A 183 8.17 19.49 2.89
CA ASP A 183 9.15 20.28 2.14
C ASP A 183 9.92 19.44 1.10
N SER A 184 9.73 18.11 1.12
CA SER A 184 10.32 17.27 0.09
C SER A 184 9.67 17.55 -1.27
N ASP A 185 10.47 17.55 -2.35
CA ASP A 185 10.01 17.56 -3.75
C ASP A 185 9.24 16.27 -4.13
N ALA A 186 8.59 15.62 -3.16
CA ALA A 186 7.86 14.40 -3.34
C ALA A 186 6.74 14.63 -4.38
N PRO A 187 6.55 13.68 -5.30
CA PRO A 187 5.63 13.82 -6.41
C PRO A 187 4.19 14.09 -5.92
N ASP A 188 3.36 14.62 -6.83
CA ASP A 188 1.90 14.89 -6.72
C ASP A 188 1.04 13.70 -6.25
N SER A 189 1.65 12.60 -5.83
CA SER A 189 1.04 11.37 -5.34
C SER A 189 1.08 11.21 -3.82
N ASN A 190 1.68 12.13 -3.06
CA ASN A 190 1.66 12.04 -1.58
C ASN A 190 0.22 12.21 -1.06
N PRO A 191 -0.38 11.22 -0.37
CA PRO A 191 -1.75 11.31 0.14
C PRO A 191 -1.99 12.53 1.02
N THR A 192 -1.00 12.95 1.82
CA THR A 192 -1.12 14.06 2.77
C THR A 192 -1.51 15.38 2.09
N ILE A 193 -1.20 15.57 0.80
CA ILE A 193 -1.61 16.77 0.04
C ILE A 193 -3.13 16.91 -0.08
N HIS A 194 -3.87 15.81 0.10
CA HIS A 194 -5.34 15.80 0.07
C HIS A 194 -5.98 16.16 1.42
N LEU A 195 -5.18 16.47 2.45
CA LEU A 195 -5.69 16.91 3.76
C LEU A 195 -6.67 18.09 3.65
N PRO A 196 -6.38 19.18 2.90
CA PRO A 196 -7.33 20.29 2.76
C PRO A 196 -8.66 19.85 2.11
N HIS A 197 -8.62 18.92 1.15
CA HIS A 197 -9.82 18.37 0.52
C HIS A 197 -10.65 17.54 1.51
N MET A 198 -10.01 16.68 2.30
CA MET A 198 -10.68 15.93 3.35
C MET A 198 -11.35 16.86 4.36
N LEU A 199 -10.63 17.88 4.84
CA LEU A 199 -11.17 18.85 5.81
C LEU A 199 -12.37 19.61 5.24
N ARG A 200 -12.36 19.93 3.95
CA ARG A 200 -13.49 20.55 3.26
C ARG A 200 -14.69 19.60 3.15
N ILE A 201 -14.48 18.32 2.86
CA ILE A 201 -15.55 17.32 2.73
C ILE A 201 -16.19 17.03 4.09
N LEU A 202 -15.38 16.85 5.14
CA LEU A 202 -15.85 16.51 6.47
C LEU A 202 -16.35 17.73 7.25
N GLY A 203 -15.85 18.92 6.95
CA GLY A 203 -16.18 20.15 7.66
C GLY A 203 -15.96 20.00 9.18
N PRO A 204 -16.92 20.41 10.03
CA PRO A 204 -16.82 20.26 11.49
C PRO A 204 -16.65 18.82 11.97
N SER A 205 -17.09 17.82 11.20
CA SER A 205 -16.95 16.41 11.55
C SER A 205 -15.50 15.92 11.53
N SER A 206 -14.57 16.69 10.94
CA SER A 206 -13.13 16.44 11.02
C SER A 206 -12.61 16.41 12.47
N LEU A 207 -13.17 17.24 13.36
CA LEU A 207 -12.81 17.24 14.79
C LEU A 207 -13.27 15.95 15.50
N THR A 208 -14.44 15.43 15.12
CA THR A 208 -14.94 14.15 15.63
C THR A 208 -14.06 13.01 15.15
N LEU A 209 -13.69 13.01 13.86
CA LEU A 209 -12.76 12.04 13.30
C LEU A 209 -11.42 12.07 14.05
N TYR A 210 -10.82 13.25 14.21
CA TYR A 210 -9.59 13.45 14.96
C TYR A 210 -9.67 12.88 16.39
N LYS A 211 -10.73 13.22 17.14
CA LYS A 211 -10.98 12.69 18.48
C LYS A 211 -11.08 11.17 18.49
N HIS A 212 -11.72 10.58 17.49
CA HIS A 212 -11.84 9.12 17.39
C HIS A 212 -10.52 8.44 17.08
N ILE A 213 -9.68 9.04 16.24
CA ILE A 213 -8.34 8.52 15.90
C ILE A 213 -7.44 8.55 17.14
N LEU A 214 -7.35 9.69 17.83
CA LEU A 214 -6.58 9.81 19.09
C LEU A 214 -7.05 8.82 20.16
N ALA A 215 -8.37 8.61 20.24
CA ALA A 215 -8.96 7.64 21.17
C ALA A 215 -8.82 6.17 20.71
N ARG A 216 -8.09 5.90 19.61
CA ARG A 216 -7.91 4.57 19.00
C ARG A 216 -9.24 3.84 18.76
N ARG A 217 -10.27 4.57 18.34
CA ARG A 217 -11.60 4.00 18.03
C ARG A 217 -11.57 3.34 16.65
N ARG A 218 -12.40 2.31 16.47
CA ARG A 218 -12.62 1.68 15.17
C ARG A 218 -13.41 2.63 14.28
N ILE A 219 -12.84 2.98 13.13
CA ILE A 219 -13.43 3.89 12.16
C ILE A 219 -13.61 3.11 10.86
N LEU A 220 -14.77 3.26 10.23
CA LEU A 220 -15.09 2.66 8.93
C LEU A 220 -15.45 3.76 7.95
N ILE A 221 -14.69 3.85 6.85
CA ILE A 221 -15.00 4.72 5.71
C ILE A 221 -15.55 3.82 4.60
N ILE A 222 -16.76 4.13 4.13
CA ILE A 222 -17.45 3.35 3.09
C ILE A 222 -17.60 4.22 1.85
N THR A 223 -17.24 3.68 0.70
CA THR A 223 -17.45 4.30 -0.61
C THR A 223 -17.89 3.24 -1.62
N LEU A 224 -18.52 3.67 -2.71
CA LEU A 224 -18.66 2.83 -3.90
C LEU A 224 -17.36 2.94 -4.72
N PRO A 225 -16.97 1.89 -5.47
CA PRO A 225 -15.83 1.98 -6.39
C PRO A 225 -15.91 3.21 -7.31
N PRO A 226 -14.79 3.90 -7.58
CA PRO A 226 -13.40 3.57 -7.24
C PRO A 226 -13.03 3.79 -5.76
N VAL A 227 -12.14 2.95 -5.22
CA VAL A 227 -11.74 2.94 -3.81
C VAL A 227 -10.49 3.78 -3.51
N GLU A 228 -9.73 4.21 -4.53
CA GLU A 228 -8.50 5.01 -4.37
C GLU A 228 -8.72 6.22 -3.44
N ALA A 229 -9.80 6.98 -3.66
CA ALA A 229 -10.11 8.15 -2.85
C ALA A 229 -10.35 7.79 -1.37
N ALA A 230 -11.03 6.67 -1.09
CA ALA A 230 -11.26 6.22 0.28
C ALA A 230 -9.96 5.78 0.95
N CYS A 231 -9.10 5.06 0.22
CA CYS A 231 -7.77 4.69 0.69
C CYS A 231 -6.91 5.93 1.03
N ILE A 232 -6.93 6.95 0.17
CA ILE A 232 -6.24 8.23 0.42
C ILE A 232 -6.80 8.90 1.68
N LEU A 233 -8.12 8.95 1.84
CA LEU A 233 -8.74 9.51 3.05
C LEU A 233 -8.32 8.76 4.32
N CYS A 234 -8.21 7.44 4.27
CA CYS A 234 -7.69 6.63 5.37
C CYS A 234 -6.23 6.98 5.71
N GLN A 235 -5.38 7.15 4.70
CA GLN A 235 -3.97 7.55 4.89
C GLN A 235 -3.87 8.94 5.50
N VAL A 236 -4.59 9.92 4.93
CA VAL A 236 -4.64 11.30 5.45
C VAL A 236 -5.15 11.31 6.89
N ALA A 237 -6.19 10.53 7.20
CA ALA A 237 -6.71 10.41 8.55
C ALA A 237 -5.65 9.87 9.52
N ALA A 238 -4.93 8.82 9.14
CA ALA A 238 -3.84 8.26 9.95
C ALA A 238 -2.71 9.29 10.16
N ASP A 239 -2.36 10.03 9.10
CA ASP A 239 -1.30 11.05 9.11
C ASP A 239 -1.57 12.16 10.14
N ILE A 240 -2.81 12.64 10.29
CA ILE A 240 -3.12 13.75 11.22
C ILE A 240 -2.66 13.47 12.67
N CYS A 241 -2.65 12.21 13.09
CA CYS A 241 -2.25 11.82 14.45
C CYS A 241 -0.91 11.05 14.49
N TYR A 242 -0.19 10.98 13.37
CA TYR A 242 0.96 10.08 13.24
C TYR A 242 2.10 10.46 14.20
N GLU A 243 2.44 11.74 14.32
CA GLU A 243 3.50 12.24 15.22
C GLU A 243 3.23 11.86 16.68
N GLU A 244 2.03 12.14 17.18
CA GLU A 244 1.60 11.75 18.53
C GLU A 244 1.60 10.23 18.77
N GLN A 245 1.33 9.46 17.71
CA GLN A 245 1.34 8.00 17.78
C GLN A 245 2.76 7.41 17.74
N ALA A 246 3.65 8.01 16.95
CA ALA A 246 5.05 7.62 16.81
C ALA A 246 5.84 7.93 18.10
N ASP A 247 5.63 9.10 18.70
CA ASP A 247 6.28 9.50 19.96
C ASP A 247 5.87 8.60 21.14
N GLY A 248 4.63 8.12 21.14
CA GLY A 248 4.10 7.21 22.16
C GLY A 248 4.71 5.79 22.12
N GLU A 249 5.33 5.39 21.01
CA GLU A 249 6.05 4.11 20.89
C GLU A 249 7.54 4.24 21.26
N GLY A 250 8.13 5.43 21.12
CA GLY A 250 9.54 5.72 21.45
C GLY A 250 9.83 5.95 22.94
N SER A 251 8.83 6.28 23.77
CA SER A 251 9.02 6.61 25.18
C SER A 251 8.88 5.43 26.16
N ALA A 252 8.98 4.19 25.68
CA ALA A 252 8.84 2.98 26.51
C ALA A 252 10.16 2.49 27.15
N SER A 253 11.19 3.34 27.22
CA SER A 253 12.40 3.11 28.02
C SER A 253 12.71 4.32 28.89
N SER A 254 13.03 4.05 30.16
CA SER A 254 13.37 4.94 31.28
C SER A 254 12.21 5.70 31.93
N ASP A 255 11.73 5.14 33.05
CA ASP A 255 11.33 5.79 34.31
C ASP A 255 10.80 7.24 34.25
N ASP A 256 9.52 7.39 33.89
CA ASP A 256 8.67 8.41 34.51
C ASP A 256 7.19 7.97 34.49
N GLU A 257 6.74 7.35 35.59
CA GLU A 257 5.42 6.73 35.72
C GLU A 257 4.32 7.73 36.14
N SER A 258 4.47 9.02 35.81
CA SER A 258 3.44 10.00 36.10
C SER A 258 3.22 10.96 34.93
N GLN A 259 2.00 10.91 34.37
CA GLN A 259 1.50 11.76 33.28
C GLN A 259 1.91 11.37 31.84
N ARG A 260 1.22 10.38 31.24
CA ARG A 260 0.78 10.36 29.82
C ARG A 260 0.14 9.02 29.44
N ARG A 261 -0.88 8.60 30.19
CA ARG A 261 -1.65 7.39 29.85
C ARG A 261 -3.14 7.68 29.93
N THR A 262 -3.73 8.15 28.83
CA THR A 262 -5.19 8.08 28.65
C THR A 262 -5.58 6.62 28.43
N LYS A 263 -5.60 5.86 29.54
CA LYS A 263 -6.09 4.49 29.59
C LYS A 263 -7.58 4.53 29.27
N GLY A 264 -7.95 4.19 28.04
CA GLY A 264 -9.33 4.00 27.63
C GLY A 264 -9.97 2.90 28.47
N LYS A 265 -10.67 3.28 29.55
CA LYS A 265 -11.59 2.41 30.26
C LYS A 265 -12.82 2.21 29.38
N CYS A 266 -12.88 1.12 28.63
CA CYS A 266 -14.13 0.60 28.11
C CYS A 266 -14.50 -0.64 28.94
N LYS A 267 -14.99 -0.40 30.16
CA LYS A 267 -15.77 -1.36 30.94
C LYS A 267 -16.74 -0.57 31.80
N GLU A 268 -17.92 -0.27 31.24
CA GLU A 268 -19.18 -0.30 31.97
C GLU A 268 -20.33 -0.35 30.97
N GLY A 269 -21.29 -1.23 31.26
CA GLY A 269 -22.31 -1.69 30.33
C GLY A 269 -23.30 -0.62 29.94
N MET A 270 -23.73 -0.69 28.68
CA MET A 270 -24.97 -0.07 28.25
C MET A 270 -26.09 -0.87 28.91
N LYS A 271 -26.62 -0.36 30.02
CA LYS A 271 -27.92 -0.78 30.53
C LYS A 271 -29.00 -0.06 29.74
N ASP A 272 -29.99 -0.86 29.38
CA ASP A 272 -31.22 -0.51 28.70
C ASP A 272 -31.85 0.77 29.25
N TRP A 273 -32.39 1.58 28.34
CA TRP A 273 -33.47 2.51 28.65
C TRP A 273 -34.54 2.36 27.56
N GLU A 274 -35.77 2.24 28.06
CA GLU A 274 -37.06 2.03 27.37
C GLU A 274 -37.34 3.00 26.23
#